data_AF-A0A3S5CHT1-F1
#
_entry.id   AF-A0A3S5CHT1-F1
#
_cell.length_a   1.000
_cell.length_b   1.000
_cell.length_c   1.000
_cell.angle_alpha   90.00
_cell.angle_beta   90.00
_cell.angle_gamma   90.00
#
_symmetry.space_group_name_H-M   'P 1'
#
loop_
_entity.id
_entity.type
_entity.pdbx_description
1 polymer ?
#
loop_
_entity_poly.entity_id
_entity_poly.type
_entity_poly.pdbx_seq_one_letter_code
_entity_poly.pdbx_strand_id
1 'polypeptide(L)'
;MSNKLPLDSNFDLEQQFILRLPESAALLMSQDIDSGAPFKDNLTIEMKPDMRHSIVRYRGQVYDGLIVDLPCIIESVKTTDRKNFYKIADICQMMMCTQGQGDGAIRGSAAYLDAKSGSKYVPK
;
A
#
# COMPACT_ATOMS: atom_id res chain seq x y z
N MET A 1 -9.43 27.69 39.27
CA MET A 1 -8.80 26.40 38.93
C MET A 1 -8.95 26.23 37.43
N SER A 2 -7.86 26.33 36.68
CA SER A 2 -7.88 26.17 35.22
C SER A 2 -7.97 24.68 34.93
N ASN A 3 -9.17 24.20 34.55
CA ASN A 3 -9.33 22.85 34.03
C ASN A 3 -8.71 22.80 32.64
N LYS A 4 -7.38 22.60 32.56
CA LYS A 4 -6.78 22.11 31.33
C LYS A 4 -7.37 20.73 31.08
N LEU A 5 -8.13 20.61 29.99
CA LEU A 5 -8.52 19.31 29.45
C LEU A 5 -7.24 18.46 29.31
N PRO A 6 -7.28 17.16 29.65
CA PRO A 6 -6.12 16.30 29.49
C PRO A 6 -5.63 16.46 28.05
N LEU A 7 -4.38 16.87 27.89
CA LEU A 7 -3.76 16.94 26.58
C LEU A 7 -3.83 15.54 25.98
N ASP A 8 -4.64 15.45 24.93
CA ASP A 8 -4.81 14.39 23.94
C ASP A 8 -3.46 13.90 23.40
N SER A 9 -2.66 13.26 24.26
CA SER A 9 -1.24 12.96 24.04
C SER A 9 -1.01 11.61 23.39
N ASN A 10 -2.06 10.98 22.87
CA ASN A 10 -1.99 9.63 22.30
C ASN A 10 -2.71 9.47 20.96
N PHE A 11 -2.91 10.55 20.22
CA PHE A 11 -3.45 10.48 18.86
C PHE A 11 -2.30 10.34 17.87
N ASP A 12 -2.17 9.16 17.26
CA ASP A 12 -1.37 8.98 16.07
C ASP A 12 -2.17 9.46 14.86
N LEU A 13 -1.56 10.32 14.04
CA LEU A 13 -2.22 10.85 12.86
C LEU A 13 -2.22 9.77 11.77
N GLU A 14 -3.34 9.62 11.07
CA GLU A 14 -3.42 8.72 9.93
C GLU A 14 -2.42 9.16 8.85
N GLN A 15 -1.48 8.28 8.50
CA GLN A 15 -0.49 8.53 7.47
C GLN A 15 -0.98 8.02 6.11
N GLN A 16 -0.99 8.90 5.12
CA GLN A 16 -1.45 8.60 3.77
C GLN A 16 -0.36 8.93 2.74
N PHE A 17 -0.22 8.08 1.72
CA PHE A 17 0.68 8.28 0.59
C PHE A 17 0.04 7.78 -0.71
N ILE A 18 0.57 8.23 -1.85
CA ILE A 18 0.08 7.77 -3.16
C ILE A 18 0.78 6.47 -3.56
N LEU A 19 0.05 5.40 -3.86
CA LEU A 19 0.59 4.21 -4.51
C LEU A 19 0.42 4.33 -6.04
N ARG A 20 1.53 4.28 -6.78
CA ARG A 20 1.53 4.29 -8.25
C ARG A 20 2.05 2.98 -8.80
N LEU A 21 1.20 2.24 -9.50
CA LEU A 21 1.53 0.98 -10.19
C LEU A 21 1.77 1.20 -11.69
N PRO A 22 2.43 0.25 -12.39
CA PRO A 22 2.38 0.17 -13.84
C PRO A 22 0.94 0.11 -14.36
N GLU A 23 0.67 0.69 -15.52
CA GLU A 23 -0.69 0.88 -16.05
C GLU A 23 -1.54 -0.40 -16.07
N SER A 24 -0.95 -1.51 -16.52
CA SER A 24 -1.63 -2.81 -16.56
C SER A 24 -2.05 -3.29 -15.17
N ALA A 25 -1.19 -3.12 -14.16
CA ALA A 25 -1.48 -3.49 -12.77
C ALA A 25 -2.47 -2.52 -12.11
N ALA A 26 -2.37 -1.22 -12.41
CA ALA A 26 -3.29 -0.20 -11.92
C ALA A 26 -4.73 -0.45 -12.41
N LEU A 27 -4.90 -0.83 -13.68
CA LEU A 27 -6.21 -1.18 -14.24
C LEU A 27 -6.85 -2.38 -13.51
N LEU A 28 -6.07 -3.44 -13.27
CA LEU A 28 -6.55 -4.61 -12.53
C LEU A 28 -6.89 -4.25 -11.08
N MET A 29 -6.08 -3.41 -10.44
CA MET A 29 -6.33 -2.95 -9.07
C MET A 29 -7.62 -2.13 -8.99
N SER A 30 -7.88 -1.27 -9.98
CA SER A 30 -9.15 -0.54 -10.07
C SER A 30 -10.34 -1.49 -10.11
N GLN A 31 -10.28 -2.54 -10.94
CA GLN A 31 -11.34 -3.55 -11.05
C GLN A 31 -11.55 -4.32 -9.73
N ASP A 32 -10.46 -4.64 -9.02
CA ASP A 32 -10.54 -5.28 -7.70
C ASP A 32 -11.19 -4.36 -6.66
N ILE A 33 -10.86 -3.07 -6.65
CA ILE A 33 -11.47 -2.09 -5.76
C ILE A 33 -12.98 -1.99 -6.05
N ASP A 34 -13.36 -1.86 -7.33
CA ASP A 34 -14.76 -1.69 -7.74
C ASP A 34 -15.60 -2.94 -7.44
N SER A 35 -15.01 -4.13 -7.56
CA SER A 35 -15.68 -5.40 -7.22
C SER A 35 -15.68 -5.74 -5.74
N GLY A 36 -15.00 -4.94 -4.90
CA GLY A 36 -14.85 -5.22 -3.47
C GLY A 36 -14.01 -6.46 -3.18
N ALA A 37 -13.09 -6.81 -4.08
CA ALA A 37 -12.22 -7.96 -3.91
C ALA A 37 -11.35 -7.80 -2.65
N PRO A 38 -11.11 -8.88 -1.89
CA PRO A 38 -10.27 -8.81 -0.70
C PRO A 38 -8.79 -8.62 -1.08
N PHE A 39 -8.16 -7.61 -0.48
CA PHE A 39 -6.73 -7.32 -0.69
C PHE A 39 -5.81 -8.01 0.30
N LYS A 40 -6.34 -8.63 1.36
CA LYS A 40 -5.55 -9.21 2.47
C LYS A 40 -4.47 -10.18 2.00
N ASP A 41 -4.78 -11.03 1.02
CA ASP A 41 -3.85 -12.03 0.49
C ASP A 41 -3.30 -11.64 -0.90
N ASN A 42 -3.82 -10.55 -1.48
CA ASN A 42 -3.57 -10.15 -2.86
C ASN A 42 -2.72 -8.88 -2.98
N LEU A 43 -2.50 -8.13 -1.91
CA LEU A 43 -1.66 -6.93 -1.87
C LEU A 43 -0.79 -6.93 -0.60
N THR A 44 0.53 -6.88 -0.77
CA THR A 44 1.47 -6.70 0.33
C THR A 44 2.50 -5.63 -0.02
N ILE A 45 2.88 -4.82 0.96
CA ILE A 45 3.95 -3.82 0.84
C ILE A 45 4.96 -4.11 1.93
N GLU A 46 6.18 -4.45 1.54
CA GLU A 46 7.29 -4.72 2.45
C GLU A 46 8.35 -3.62 2.29
N MET A 47 8.55 -2.83 3.34
CA MET A 47 9.55 -1.76 3.35
C MET A 47 10.95 -2.31 3.62
N LYS A 48 11.95 -1.87 2.85
CA LYS A 48 13.35 -2.14 3.16
C LYS A 48 13.84 -1.25 4.31
N PRO A 49 14.94 -1.60 5.00
CA PRO A 49 15.43 -0.85 6.16
C PRO A 49 15.77 0.63 5.90
N ASP A 50 16.02 1.01 4.64
CA ASP A 50 16.30 2.40 4.26
C ASP A 50 15.04 3.28 4.19
N MET A 51 13.85 2.70 4.35
CA MET A 51 12.55 3.37 4.27
C MET A 51 12.29 4.13 2.96
N ARG A 52 13.09 3.87 1.91
CA ARG A 52 12.94 4.47 0.58
C ARG A 52 12.63 3.41 -0.47
N HIS A 53 13.10 2.19 -0.29
CA HIS A 53 12.80 1.08 -1.18
C HIS A 53 11.80 0.11 -0.52
N SER A 54 11.04 -0.57 -1.36
CA SER A 54 10.04 -1.54 -0.93
C SER A 54 9.84 -2.64 -1.99
N ILE A 55 9.27 -3.76 -1.55
CA ILE A 55 8.79 -4.82 -2.44
C ILE A 55 7.26 -4.82 -2.35
N VAL A 56 6.61 -4.55 -3.48
CA VAL A 56 5.15 -4.57 -3.57
C VAL A 56 4.73 -5.84 -4.29
N ARG A 57 3.78 -6.57 -3.72
CA ARG A 57 3.21 -7.77 -4.36
C ARG A 57 1.74 -7.52 -4.62
N TYR A 58 1.32 -7.74 -5.86
CA TYR A 58 -0.08 -7.62 -6.24
C TYR A 58 -0.49 -8.74 -7.22
N ARG A 59 -1.53 -9.51 -6.88
CA ARG A 59 -2.00 -10.68 -7.65
C ARG A 59 -0.87 -11.65 -8.05
N GLY A 60 0.01 -11.96 -7.09
CA GLY A 60 1.16 -12.85 -7.30
C GLY A 60 2.31 -12.25 -8.12
N GLN A 61 2.17 -11.03 -8.66
CA GLN A 61 3.25 -10.30 -9.31
C GLN A 61 4.04 -9.48 -8.30
N VAL A 62 5.31 -9.24 -8.61
CA VAL A 62 6.26 -8.53 -7.75
C VAL A 62 6.73 -7.26 -8.44
N TYR A 63 6.77 -6.16 -7.71
CA TYR A 63 7.18 -4.84 -8.17
C TYR A 63 8.23 -4.27 -7.21
N ASP A 64 9.21 -3.57 -7.76
CA ASP A 64 10.13 -2.74 -6.99
C ASP A 64 9.44 -1.40 -6.72
N GLY A 65 9.26 -1.05 -5.44
CA GLY A 65 8.67 0.21 -5.03
C GLY A 65 9.73 1.19 -4.53
N LEU A 66 9.67 2.44 -4.99
CA LEU A 66 10.51 3.55 -4.55
C LEU A 66 9.63 4.67 -3.98
N ILE A 67 9.88 5.08 -2.73
CA ILE A 67 9.23 6.23 -2.10
C ILE A 67 9.94 7.50 -2.55
N VAL A 68 9.20 8.34 -3.29
CA VAL A 68 9.61 9.66 -3.73
C VAL A 68 8.83 10.74 -2.99
N ASP A 69 9.49 11.87 -2.73
CA ASP A 69 8.84 13.05 -2.16
C ASP A 69 8.17 13.85 -3.28
N LEU A 70 6.93 14.26 -3.05
CA LEU A 70 6.16 15.07 -3.99
C LEU A 70 6.59 16.53 -3.89
N PRO A 71 6.63 17.27 -5.01
CA PRO A 71 7.01 18.69 -5.00
C PRO A 71 5.97 19.60 -4.34
N CYS A 72 4.77 19.09 -4.07
CA CYS A 72 3.66 19.82 -3.49
C CYS A 72 3.02 19.01 -2.36
N ILE A 73 2.50 19.72 -1.36
CA ILE A 73 1.65 19.14 -0.31
C ILE A 73 0.24 18.97 -0.88
N ILE A 74 -0.31 17.77 -0.74
CA ILE A 74 -1.68 17.43 -1.15
C ILE A 74 -2.49 17.18 0.13
N GLU A 75 -3.61 17.88 0.30
CA GLU A 75 -4.52 17.61 1.43
C GLU A 75 -5.57 16.58 1.01
N SER A 76 -5.74 15.51 1.80
CA SER A 76 -6.88 14.62 1.66
C SER A 76 -8.04 15.15 2.48
N VAL A 77 -9.21 15.25 1.84
CA VAL A 77 -10.43 15.78 2.46
C VAL A 77 -11.56 14.78 2.33
N LYS A 78 -12.37 14.67 3.37
CA LYS A 78 -13.60 13.87 3.39
C LYS A 78 -14.82 14.79 3.38
N THR A 79 -15.86 14.35 2.69
CA THR A 79 -17.17 15.02 2.67
C THR A 79 -18.27 13.98 2.64
N THR A 80 -19.43 14.32 3.20
CA THR A 80 -20.66 13.52 3.11
C THR A 80 -21.74 14.22 2.28
N ASP A 81 -21.64 15.54 2.11
CA ASP A 81 -22.65 16.40 1.45
C ASP A 81 -22.13 17.11 0.18
N ARG A 82 -20.83 16.94 -0.14
CA ARG A 82 -20.11 17.62 -1.23
C ARG A 82 -20.11 19.15 -1.13
N LYS A 83 -20.34 19.69 0.07
CA LYS A 83 -20.32 21.13 0.36
C LYS A 83 -19.32 21.45 1.46
N ASN A 84 -19.37 20.69 2.55
CA ASN A 84 -18.45 20.80 3.66
C ASN A 84 -17.34 19.75 3.50
N PHE A 85 -16.10 20.22 3.55
CA PHE A 85 -14.91 19.39 3.39
C PHE A 85 -14.09 19.45 4.67
N TYR A 86 -13.71 18.29 5.18
CA TYR A 86 -12.94 18.15 6.40
C TYR A 86 -11.59 17.52 6.06
N LYS A 87 -10.50 18.22 6.38
CA LYS A 87 -9.13 17.71 6.22
C LYS A 87 -8.93 16.45 7.06
N ILE A 88 -8.31 15.43 6.46
CA ILE A 88 -8.02 14.14 7.09
C ILE A 88 -6.50 13.91 7.19
N ALA A 89 -5.74 14.16 6.13
CA ALA A 89 -4.29 13.98 6.15
C ALA A 89 -3.57 14.94 5.19
N ASP A 90 -2.28 15.13 5.43
CA ASP A 90 -1.32 15.74 4.51
C ASP A 90 -0.55 14.62 3.78
N ILE A 91 -0.54 14.68 2.45
CA ILE A 91 0.15 13.73 1.58
C ILE A 91 1.30 14.46 0.88
N CYS A 92 2.52 14.00 1.12
CA CYS A 92 3.73 14.56 0.51
C CYS A 92 4.65 13.49 -0.11
N GLN A 93 4.20 12.24 -0.18
CA GLN A 93 4.99 11.12 -0.69
C GLN A 93 4.19 10.23 -1.64
N MET A 94 4.92 9.58 -2.54
CA MET A 94 4.40 8.59 -3.48
C MET A 94 5.32 7.37 -3.53
N MET A 95 4.74 6.17 -3.45
CA MET A 95 5.42 4.92 -3.76
C MET A 95 5.25 4.62 -5.25
N MET A 96 6.33 4.76 -6.01
CA MET A 96 6.38 4.46 -7.44
C MET A 96 6.83 3.02 -7.64
N CYS A 97 5.96 2.19 -8.21
CA CYS A 97 6.23 0.78 -8.48
C CYS A 97 6.67 0.59 -9.93
N THR A 98 7.77 -0.12 -10.13
CA THR A 98 8.28 -0.51 -11.45
C THR A 98 8.45 -2.01 -11.54
N GLN A 99 8.38 -2.54 -12.76
CA GLN A 99 8.86 -3.89 -13.05
C GLN A 99 10.35 -3.73 -13.35
N GLY A 100 11.22 -4.33 -12.53
CA GLY A 100 12.67 -4.13 -12.64
C GLY A 100 13.20 -4.35 -14.05
N GLN A 101 14.07 -3.44 -14.53
CA GLN A 101 14.81 -3.56 -15.80
C GLN A 101 16.00 -4.54 -15.69
N GLY A 102 15.83 -5.66 -15.00
CA GLY A 102 16.83 -6.71 -14.90
C GLY A 102 16.55 -7.81 -15.91
N ASP A 103 17.54 -8.19 -16.71
CA ASP A 103 17.51 -9.26 -17.72
C ASP A 103 17.49 -10.67 -17.07
N GLY A 104 16.63 -10.83 -16.07
CA GLY A 104 16.43 -12.03 -15.30
C GLY A 104 15.07 -11.91 -14.64
N ALA A 105 14.21 -12.90 -14.85
CA ALA A 105 12.90 -12.89 -14.23
C ALA A 105 13.05 -12.77 -12.71
N ILE A 106 12.21 -11.95 -12.06
CA ILE A 106 11.78 -12.27 -10.69
C ILE A 106 10.82 -13.48 -10.79
N ARG A 107 11.36 -14.60 -11.28
CA ARG A 107 10.73 -15.90 -11.28
C ARG A 107 10.83 -16.42 -9.86
N GLY A 108 9.78 -16.15 -9.11
CA GLY A 108 9.59 -16.67 -7.76
C GLY A 108 10.47 -15.98 -6.72
N SER A 109 9.85 -15.15 -5.88
CA SER A 109 10.08 -15.39 -4.46
C SER A 109 9.40 -16.71 -4.09
N ALA A 110 10.00 -17.83 -4.49
CA ALA A 110 9.86 -19.11 -3.78
C ALA A 110 10.52 -19.03 -2.38
N ALA A 111 10.53 -17.84 -1.76
CA ALA A 111 11.21 -17.52 -0.52
C ALA A 111 10.26 -17.04 0.59
N TYR A 112 8.93 -17.15 0.42
CA TYR A 112 8.00 -17.00 1.54
C TYR A 112 6.81 -18.00 1.54
N LEU A 113 6.84 -19.02 0.68
CA LEU A 113 6.02 -20.21 0.89
C LEU A 113 6.80 -21.20 1.77
N ASP A 114 7.02 -20.86 3.04
CA ASP A 114 7.29 -21.90 4.04
C ASP A 114 6.82 -21.49 5.44
N ALA A 115 5.53 -21.69 5.71
CA ALA A 115 4.98 -22.02 7.02
C ALA A 115 3.48 -22.39 6.92
N LYS A 116 3.16 -23.43 6.16
CA LYS A 116 2.03 -24.33 6.47
C LYS A 116 2.27 -25.68 5.78
N SER A 117 3.19 -26.42 6.36
CA SER A 117 3.36 -27.84 6.10
C SER A 117 2.08 -28.60 6.50
N GLY A 118 1.58 -29.42 5.58
CA GLY A 118 0.86 -30.65 5.92
C GLY A 118 -0.67 -30.61 5.93
N SER A 119 -1.30 -30.72 4.75
CA SER A 119 -2.31 -31.78 4.56
C SER A 119 -2.39 -32.14 3.08
N LYS A 120 -1.94 -33.36 2.77
CA LYS A 120 -1.89 -33.92 1.42
C LYS A 120 -3.32 -34.27 0.97
N TYR A 121 -3.85 -33.58 -0.03
CA TYR A 121 -4.96 -34.10 -0.81
C TYR A 121 -4.39 -35.07 -1.85
N VAL A 122 -4.77 -36.36 -1.74
CA VAL A 122 -4.45 -37.39 -2.73
C VAL A 122 -5.75 -37.74 -3.44
N PRO A 123 -5.87 -37.56 -4.77
CA PRO A 123 -7.10 -37.88 -5.46
C PRO A 123 -7.24 -39.40 -5.60
N LYS A 124 -8.46 -39.89 -5.38
CA LYS A 124 -8.99 -41.10 -6.01
C LYS A 124 -10.20 -40.71 -6.84
#